data_AF-A0A1G5YYG9-F1
#
_entry.id   AF-A0A1G5YYG9-F1
#
_cell.length_a   1.000
_cell.length_b   1.000
_cell.length_c   1.000
_cell.angle_alpha   90.00
_cell.angle_beta   90.00
_cell.angle_gamma   90.00
#
_symmetry.space_group_name_H-M   'P 1'
#
loop_
_entity.id
_entity.type
_entity.pdbx_description
1 polymer ?
#
loop_
_entity_poly.entity_id
_entity_poly.type
_entity_poly.pdbx_seq_one_letter_code
_entity_poly.pdbx_strand_id
1 'polypeptide(L)'
;MRVLMSAAFFQNFDWAKLTIQTGNQYSLLEGESNLYFEDGFVGRSILNVAALQDTLQTSLGRDRSIVMNREKVDQFSKKRTIGSNITESRGYEITLKNNKSQAVTLVVKDQIPVSINSNIVVTPGELSRGNLDTQTGIVTLEITLAPGAQQKLVLQYEVKYPKSERLILD
;
A
#
# COMPACT_ATOMS: atom_id res chain seq x y z
N MET A 1 -22.24 -21.90 5.43
CA MET A 1 -21.21 -21.41 4.48
C MET A 1 -20.32 -20.45 5.26
N ARG A 2 -18.99 -20.46 5.08
CA ARG A 2 -18.08 -19.46 5.68
C ARG A 2 -17.75 -18.46 4.59
N VAL A 3 -18.04 -17.18 4.80
CA VAL A 3 -17.60 -16.12 3.88
C VAL A 3 -16.34 -15.49 4.50
N LEU A 4 -15.25 -15.49 3.75
CA LEU A 4 -14.01 -14.81 4.11
C LEU A 4 -13.98 -13.48 3.35
N MET A 5 -13.92 -12.37 4.05
CA MET A 5 -13.65 -11.06 3.46
C MET A 5 -12.35 -10.55 4.05
N SER A 6 -11.27 -10.70 3.28
CA SER A 6 -9.94 -10.19 3.64
C SER A 6 -9.73 -8.85 2.94
N ALA A 7 -9.32 -7.84 3.69
CA ALA A 7 -8.64 -6.68 3.13
C ALA A 7 -7.14 -7.00 3.10
N ALA A 8 -6.52 -7.01 1.92
CA ALA A 8 -5.08 -7.21 1.83
C ALA A 8 -4.37 -5.88 2.08
N PHE A 9 -3.48 -5.86 3.07
CA PHE A 9 -2.59 -4.73 3.27
C PHE A 9 -1.40 -4.84 2.31
N PHE A 10 -1.32 -3.91 1.36
CA PHE A 10 -0.24 -3.89 0.38
C PHE A 10 1.00 -3.19 0.95
N GLN A 11 2.04 -3.97 1.28
CA GLN A 11 3.37 -3.47 1.66
C GLN A 11 4.27 -3.16 0.45
N ASN A 12 3.70 -2.95 -0.75
CA ASN A 12 4.50 -2.78 -1.96
C ASN A 12 5.17 -1.39 -1.99
N PHE A 13 6.38 -1.33 -1.45
CA PHE A 13 7.27 -0.18 -1.49
C PHE A 13 8.12 -0.25 -2.75
N ASP A 14 7.70 0.44 -3.80
CA ASP A 14 8.43 0.56 -5.05
C ASP A 14 8.85 2.03 -5.23
N TRP A 15 10.00 2.41 -4.66
CA TRP A 15 10.26 3.83 -4.38
C TRP A 15 11.67 4.32 -4.66
N ALA A 16 12.61 3.43 -4.95
CA ALA A 16 13.88 3.83 -5.54
C ALA A 16 13.79 3.63 -7.05
N LYS A 17 13.47 4.71 -7.78
CA LYS A 17 13.54 4.77 -9.24
C LYS A 17 14.90 5.37 -9.61
N LEU A 18 15.78 4.57 -10.18
CA LEU A 18 17.02 5.07 -10.79
C LEU A 18 16.75 5.40 -12.27
N THR A 19 16.69 6.68 -12.63
CA THR A 19 16.62 7.10 -14.04
C THR A 19 18.03 7.37 -14.55
N ILE A 20 18.57 6.47 -15.37
CA ILE A 20 19.84 6.70 -16.08
C ILE A 20 19.50 7.28 -17.45
N GLN A 21 19.85 8.55 -17.70
CA GLN A 21 19.78 9.15 -19.04
C GLN A 21 21.06 8.80 -19.80
N THR A 22 20.97 7.89 -20.76
CA THR A 22 22.08 7.59 -21.67
C THR A 22 21.98 8.53 -22.88
N GLY A 23 22.70 9.66 -22.85
CA GLY A 23 22.99 10.40 -24.08
C GLY A 23 23.76 9.49 -25.05
N ASN A 24 23.54 9.66 -26.35
CA ASN A 24 24.01 8.85 -27.51
C ASN A 24 25.55 8.61 -27.65
N GLN A 25 26.29 8.44 -26.55
CA GLN A 25 27.76 8.36 -26.55
C GLN A 25 28.32 7.23 -25.66
N TYR A 26 27.48 6.41 -25.02
CA TYR A 26 27.95 5.25 -24.25
C TYR A 26 27.41 3.95 -24.84
N SER A 27 28.29 3.19 -25.50
CA SER A 27 28.02 1.82 -25.92
C SER A 27 28.08 0.93 -24.68
N LEU A 28 26.96 0.84 -23.95
CA LEU A 28 26.86 -0.05 -22.80
C LEU A 28 26.85 -1.49 -23.31
N LEU A 29 27.62 -2.36 -22.64
CA LEU A 29 27.65 -3.79 -22.95
C LEU A 29 26.54 -4.49 -22.16
N GLU A 30 25.83 -5.41 -22.80
CA GLU A 30 24.85 -6.26 -22.13
C GLU A 30 25.57 -7.15 -21.10
N GLY A 31 25.06 -7.17 -19.87
CA GLY A 31 25.70 -7.92 -18.79
C GLY A 31 24.99 -7.81 -17.44
N GLU A 32 25.33 -8.73 -16.54
CA GLU A 32 24.90 -8.66 -15.14
C GLU A 32 25.58 -7.48 -14.45
N SER A 33 24.77 -6.55 -13.93
CA SER A 33 25.23 -5.40 -13.16
C SER A 33 24.85 -5.54 -11.70
N ASN A 34 25.79 -5.26 -10.80
CA ASN A 34 25.51 -5.13 -9.38
C ASN A 34 24.91 -3.75 -9.11
N LEU A 35 23.74 -3.70 -8.49
CA LEU A 35 23.07 -2.47 -8.09
C LEU A 35 23.44 -2.11 -6.65
N TYR A 36 23.77 -0.83 -6.44
CA TYR A 36 24.09 -0.27 -5.14
C TYR A 36 23.23 0.98 -4.89
N PHE A 37 22.70 1.13 -3.67
CA PHE A 37 21.93 2.30 -3.24
C PHE A 37 22.38 2.75 -1.85
N GLU A 38 22.68 4.05 -1.69
CA GLU A 38 23.16 4.67 -0.44
C GLU A 38 24.30 3.89 0.27
N ASP A 39 25.15 3.17 -0.50
CA ASP A 39 26.27 2.31 -0.10
C ASP A 39 25.96 0.82 0.18
N GLY A 40 24.71 0.37 0.04
CA GLY A 40 24.30 -1.04 0.17
C GLY A 40 24.11 -1.75 -1.16
N PHE A 41 24.57 -3.01 -1.27
CA PHE A 41 24.22 -3.89 -2.40
C PHE A 41 22.72 -4.23 -2.34
N VAL A 42 21.99 -3.88 -3.40
CA VAL A 42 20.53 -4.03 -3.46
C VAL A 42 20.06 -5.12 -4.44
N GLY A 43 20.95 -5.63 -5.30
CA GLY A 43 20.64 -6.77 -6.17
C GLY A 43 21.48 -6.84 -7.43
N ARG A 44 21.18 -7.83 -8.28
CA ARG A 44 21.73 -7.92 -9.65
C ARG A 44 20.63 -7.62 -10.64
N SER A 45 20.93 -6.82 -11.65
CA SER A 45 20.03 -6.58 -12.78
C SER A 45 20.75 -6.90 -14.08
N ILE A 46 20.01 -7.48 -15.04
CA ILE A 46 20.52 -7.71 -16.39
C ILE A 46 20.29 -6.43 -17.17
N LEU A 47 21.39 -5.79 -17.56
CA LEU A 47 21.33 -4.61 -18.42
C LEU A 47 21.11 -5.08 -19.86
N ASN A 48 19.87 -4.95 -20.36
CA ASN A 48 19.52 -5.24 -21.76
C ASN A 48 19.56 -3.94 -22.57
N VAL A 49 20.52 -3.84 -23.49
CA VAL A 49 20.84 -2.60 -24.21
C VAL A 49 19.87 -2.36 -25.35
N ALA A 50 19.19 -3.40 -25.85
CA ALA A 50 18.12 -3.27 -26.83
C ALA A 50 16.84 -2.61 -26.26
N ALA A 51 16.68 -2.60 -24.93
CA ALA A 51 15.56 -1.93 -24.25
C ALA A 51 15.88 -0.47 -23.81
N LEU A 52 17.11 0.01 -24.02
CA LEU A 52 17.61 1.29 -23.48
C LEU A 52 17.34 2.53 -24.36
N GLN A 53 16.26 2.56 -25.13
CA GLN A 53 15.95 3.76 -25.92
C GLN A 53 15.32 4.91 -25.12
N ASP A 54 14.90 4.72 -23.86
CA ASP A 54 14.31 5.87 -23.12
C ASP A 54 14.56 5.93 -21.61
N THR A 55 14.40 4.87 -20.81
CA THR A 55 14.71 4.89 -19.36
C THR A 55 14.75 3.47 -18.80
N LEU A 56 15.82 3.09 -18.09
CA LEU A 56 15.85 1.84 -17.32
C LEU A 56 15.09 2.07 -16.00
N GLN A 57 13.92 1.44 -15.83
CA GLN A 57 13.20 1.43 -14.55
C GLN A 57 13.50 0.11 -13.82
N THR A 58 14.25 0.18 -12.71
CA THR A 58 14.54 -0.99 -11.89
C THR A 58 14.20 -0.72 -10.43
N SER A 59 13.52 -1.66 -9.79
CA SER A 59 13.11 -1.58 -8.39
C SER A 59 14.28 -2.05 -7.50
N LEU A 60 14.79 -1.17 -6.64
CA LEU A 60 15.92 -1.48 -5.76
C LEU A 60 15.50 -2.13 -4.43
N GLY A 61 14.25 -2.61 -4.34
CA GLY A 61 13.69 -3.20 -3.14
C GLY A 61 13.26 -2.16 -2.09
N ARG A 62 12.91 -2.66 -0.89
CA ARG A 62 12.40 -1.85 0.23
C ARG A 62 13.54 -1.06 0.87
N ASP A 63 13.60 0.25 0.64
CA ASP A 63 14.48 1.08 1.45
C ASP A 63 13.94 1.18 2.90
N ARG A 64 14.85 0.95 3.85
CA ARG A 64 14.56 0.72 5.26
C ARG A 64 14.43 2.03 6.05
N SER A 65 14.79 3.16 5.46
CA SER A 65 14.67 4.49 6.06
C SER A 65 13.23 4.99 6.11
N ILE A 66 12.33 4.44 5.28
CA ILE A 66 10.89 4.69 5.37
C ILE A 66 10.21 3.56 6.14
N VAL A 67 9.70 3.90 7.32
CA VAL A 67 9.04 2.95 8.21
C VAL A 67 7.54 3.15 8.08
N MET A 68 6.82 2.06 7.84
CA MET A 68 5.36 2.02 7.85
C MET A 68 4.90 0.94 8.82
N ASN A 69 4.00 1.31 9.72
CA ASN A 69 3.27 0.38 10.57
C ASN A 69 1.78 0.48 10.26
N ARG A 70 1.05 -0.63 10.35
CA ARG A 70 -0.41 -0.66 10.28
C ARG A 70 -0.94 -1.45 11.44
N GLU A 71 -1.84 -0.84 12.19
CA GLU A 71 -2.36 -1.39 13.43
C GLU A 71 -3.86 -1.20 13.52
N LYS A 72 -4.57 -2.26 13.93
CA LYS A 72 -6.00 -2.20 14.17
C LYS A 72 -6.26 -1.37 15.42
N VAL A 73 -7.18 -0.42 15.33
CA VAL A 73 -7.56 0.44 16.44
C VAL A 73 -8.92 -0.01 17.00
N ASP A 74 -8.92 -0.51 18.23
CA ASP A 74 -10.13 -1.04 18.88
C ASP A 74 -11.20 0.04 19.11
N GLN A 75 -10.80 1.29 19.30
CA GLN A 75 -11.73 2.41 19.47
C GLN A 75 -12.64 2.61 18.24
N PHE A 76 -12.11 2.29 17.06
CA PHE A 76 -12.80 2.34 15.77
C PHE A 76 -13.42 1.00 15.38
N SER A 77 -13.18 -0.06 16.16
CA SER A 77 -13.64 -1.42 15.87
C SER A 77 -14.75 -1.83 16.83
N LYS A 78 -15.98 -1.94 16.32
CA LYS A 78 -17.15 -2.28 17.13
C LYS A 78 -18.01 -3.30 16.41
N LYS A 79 -18.55 -4.26 17.17
CA LYS A 79 -19.54 -5.22 16.67
C LYS A 79 -20.86 -4.94 17.36
N ARG A 80 -21.91 -4.74 16.58
CA ARG A 80 -23.27 -4.47 17.05
C ARG A 80 -24.25 -5.38 16.35
N THR A 81 -25.30 -5.73 17.07
CA THR A 81 -26.37 -6.58 16.56
C THR A 81 -27.66 -5.78 16.57
N ILE A 82 -28.28 -5.63 15.39
CA ILE A 82 -29.52 -4.84 15.22
C ILE A 82 -30.51 -5.68 14.42
N GLY A 83 -31.57 -6.14 15.08
CA GLY A 83 -32.58 -7.02 14.46
C GLY A 83 -31.96 -8.34 13.98
N SER A 84 -32.13 -8.65 12.69
CA SER A 84 -31.56 -9.83 12.02
C SER A 84 -30.16 -9.61 11.46
N ASN A 85 -29.60 -8.40 11.58
CA ASN A 85 -28.28 -8.05 11.04
C ASN A 85 -27.23 -7.86 12.13
N ILE A 86 -25.98 -8.10 11.73
CA ILE A 86 -24.78 -7.74 12.46
C ILE A 86 -24.10 -6.63 11.67
N THR A 87 -23.69 -5.59 12.38
CA THR A 87 -22.88 -4.50 11.86
C THR A 87 -21.53 -4.54 12.58
N GLU A 88 -20.44 -4.60 11.81
CA GLU A 88 -19.10 -4.70 12.33
C GLU A 88 -18.20 -3.64 11.69
N SER A 89 -17.79 -2.66 12.48
CA SER A 89 -16.84 -1.62 12.08
C SER A 89 -15.41 -2.12 12.28
N ARG A 90 -14.52 -1.73 11.37
CA ARG A 90 -13.07 -1.93 11.43
C ARG A 90 -12.39 -0.60 11.21
N GLY A 91 -11.36 -0.33 12.00
CA GLY A 91 -10.52 0.84 11.81
C GLY A 91 -9.05 0.50 12.01
N TYR A 92 -8.22 1.09 11.16
CA TYR A 92 -6.78 0.91 11.15
C TYR A 92 -6.11 2.28 11.19
N GLU A 93 -5.01 2.36 11.94
CA GLU A 93 -4.07 3.47 11.87
C GLU A 93 -2.83 2.99 11.12
N ILE A 94 -2.40 3.79 10.14
CA ILE A 94 -1.18 3.58 9.37
C ILE A 94 -0.22 4.70 9.74
N THR A 95 0.88 4.35 10.40
CA THR A 95 1.93 5.29 10.76
C THR A 95 3.04 5.23 9.72
N LEU A 96 3.37 6.38 9.11
CA LEU A 96 4.45 6.55 8.16
C LEU A 96 5.54 7.42 8.79
N LYS A 97 6.81 7.01 8.71
CA LYS A 97 7.94 7.78 9.19
C LYS A 97 9.04 7.85 8.15
N ASN A 98 9.49 9.07 7.87
CA ASN A 98 10.67 9.33 7.05
C ASN A 98 11.90 9.49 7.94
N ASN A 99 12.82 8.53 7.94
CA ASN A 99 14.11 8.66 8.65
C ASN A 99 15.24 9.21 7.77
N LYS A 100 14.96 9.65 6.54
CA LYS A 100 15.94 10.33 5.70
C LYS A 100 16.17 11.77 6.12
N SER A 101 17.31 12.30 5.70
CA SER A 101 17.65 13.73 5.75
C SER A 101 16.97 14.55 4.64
N GLN A 102 16.27 13.92 3.71
CA GLN A 102 15.55 14.57 2.60
C GLN A 102 14.05 14.25 2.62
N ALA A 103 13.25 15.12 2.01
CA ALA A 103 11.82 14.89 1.86
C ALA A 103 11.54 13.72 0.91
N VAL A 104 10.44 13.01 1.14
CA VAL A 104 10.00 11.89 0.29
C VAL A 104 8.52 12.04 -0.06
N THR A 105 8.17 11.64 -1.28
CA THR A 105 6.77 11.50 -1.70
C THR A 105 6.46 10.03 -1.90
N LEU A 106 5.37 9.58 -1.27
CA LEU A 106 4.96 8.19 -1.17
C LEU A 106 3.55 8.04 -1.74
N VAL A 107 3.33 6.97 -2.49
CA VAL A 107 1.99 6.50 -2.85
C VAL A 107 1.65 5.34 -1.94
N VAL A 108 0.75 5.55 -0.98
CA VAL A 108 0.28 4.54 -0.05
C VAL A 108 -1.00 3.94 -0.57
N LYS A 109 -1.03 2.60 -0.69
CA LYS A 109 -2.22 1.85 -1.07
C LYS A 109 -2.61 0.90 0.04
N ASP A 110 -3.85 0.99 0.48
CA ASP A 110 -4.47 0.01 1.37
C ASP A 110 -5.81 -0.44 0.75
N GLN A 111 -6.50 -1.37 1.39
CA GLN A 111 -7.72 -1.94 0.84
C GLN A 111 -8.82 -2.03 1.90
N ILE A 112 -10.05 -1.77 1.49
CA ILE A 112 -11.27 -2.18 2.21
C ILE A 112 -11.88 -3.37 1.47
N PRO A 113 -12.57 -4.29 2.16
CA PRO A 113 -13.07 -5.48 1.49
C PRO A 113 -14.23 -5.11 0.54
N VAL A 114 -14.33 -5.82 -0.58
CA VAL A 114 -15.44 -5.69 -1.53
C VAL A 114 -16.33 -6.91 -1.42
N SER A 115 -17.63 -6.71 -1.28
CA SER A 115 -18.58 -7.82 -1.19
C SER A 115 -18.99 -8.29 -2.58
N ILE A 116 -18.95 -9.61 -2.79
CA ILE A 116 -19.59 -10.27 -3.93
C ILE A 116 -21.02 -10.76 -3.62
N ASN A 117 -21.44 -10.67 -2.35
CA ASN A 117 -22.77 -11.09 -1.89
C ASN A 117 -23.64 -9.85 -1.63
N SER A 118 -24.78 -9.74 -2.31
CA SER A 118 -25.69 -8.60 -2.18
C SER A 118 -26.28 -8.43 -0.78
N ASN A 119 -26.28 -9.49 0.05
CA ASN A 119 -26.72 -9.42 1.46
C ASN A 119 -25.64 -8.86 2.40
N ILE A 120 -24.42 -8.67 1.92
CA ILE A 120 -23.30 -8.12 2.69
C ILE A 120 -22.96 -6.75 2.11
N VAL A 121 -23.14 -5.71 2.91
CA VAL A 121 -22.88 -4.33 2.51
C VAL A 121 -21.62 -3.86 3.20
N VAL A 122 -20.67 -3.36 2.42
CA VAL A 122 -19.47 -2.68 2.93
C VAL A 122 -19.63 -1.18 2.72
N THR A 123 -19.38 -0.39 3.75
CA THR A 123 -19.48 1.06 3.71
C THR A 123 -18.16 1.67 4.15
N PRO A 124 -17.48 2.49 3.31
CA PRO A 124 -16.27 3.19 3.73
C PRO A 124 -16.58 4.24 4.81
N GLY A 125 -15.65 4.40 5.76
CA GLY A 125 -15.65 5.44 6.79
C GLY A 125 -14.60 6.52 6.49
N GLU A 126 -13.83 6.93 7.50
CA GLU A 126 -12.66 7.81 7.30
C GLU A 126 -11.57 7.12 6.47
N LEU A 127 -11.05 7.80 5.45
CA LEU A 127 -10.02 7.29 4.52
C LEU A 127 -8.82 8.23 4.40
N SER A 128 -8.70 9.23 5.28
CA SER A 128 -7.64 10.26 5.27
C SER A 128 -7.48 10.98 3.94
N ARG A 129 -8.60 11.26 3.27
CA ARG A 129 -8.68 11.85 1.90
C ARG A 129 -8.14 10.93 0.79
N GLY A 130 -8.01 9.64 1.04
CA GLY A 130 -7.64 8.66 0.03
C GLY A 130 -8.70 8.49 -1.06
N ASN A 131 -8.24 8.22 -2.28
CA ASN A 131 -9.09 7.92 -3.42
C ASN A 131 -9.46 6.43 -3.41
N LEU A 132 -10.74 6.12 -3.24
CA LEU A 132 -11.27 4.76 -3.22
C LEU A 132 -11.71 4.32 -4.63
N ASP A 133 -11.11 3.24 -5.11
CA ASP A 133 -11.68 2.45 -6.21
C ASP A 133 -12.73 1.49 -5.62
N THR A 134 -13.99 1.71 -5.95
CA THR A 134 -15.12 0.94 -5.41
C THR A 134 -15.22 -0.48 -5.97
N GLN A 135 -14.58 -0.77 -7.10
CA GLN A 135 -14.59 -2.10 -7.70
C GLN A 135 -13.56 -3.01 -7.04
N THR A 136 -12.38 -2.46 -6.73
CA THR A 136 -11.27 -3.22 -6.14
C THR A 136 -11.17 -3.04 -4.61
N GLY A 137 -11.80 -2.01 -4.07
CA GLY A 137 -11.70 -1.63 -2.66
C GLY A 137 -10.38 -0.93 -2.32
N ILE A 138 -9.52 -0.66 -3.31
CA ILE A 138 -8.20 -0.06 -3.08
C ILE A 138 -8.36 1.43 -2.78
N VAL A 139 -7.72 1.88 -1.71
CA VAL A 139 -7.63 3.28 -1.30
C VAL A 139 -6.21 3.77 -1.54
N THR A 140 -6.04 4.79 -2.38
CA THR A 140 -4.73 5.36 -2.74
C THR A 140 -4.57 6.74 -2.15
N LEU A 141 -3.42 6.98 -1.49
CA LEU A 141 -3.04 8.28 -0.92
C LEU A 141 -1.66 8.69 -1.43
N GLU A 142 -1.53 9.94 -1.87
CA GLU A 142 -0.23 10.55 -2.14
C GLU A 142 0.18 11.42 -0.95
N ILE A 143 1.32 11.11 -0.34
CA ILE A 143 1.78 11.71 0.90
C ILE A 143 3.20 12.21 0.73
N THR A 144 3.46 13.46 1.08
CA THR A 144 4.80 14.03 1.14
C THR A 144 5.23 14.19 2.59
N LEU A 145 6.34 13.57 2.97
CA LEU A 145 6.93 13.64 4.30
C LEU A 145 8.24 14.43 4.24
N ALA A 146 8.34 15.46 5.07
CA ALA A 146 9.60 16.17 5.29
C ALA A 146 10.67 15.24 5.95
N PRO A 147 11.96 15.64 5.97
CA PRO A 147 13.00 14.91 6.68
C PRO A 147 12.61 14.67 8.15
N GLY A 148 12.78 13.44 8.64
CA GLY A 148 12.45 13.09 10.03
C GLY A 148 10.95 13.06 10.37
N ALA A 149 10.06 13.43 9.44
CA ALA A 149 8.64 13.61 9.73
C ALA A 149 7.90 12.27 9.88
N GLN A 150 6.83 12.32 10.68
CA GLN A 150 5.89 11.22 10.84
C GLN A 150 4.47 11.69 10.54
N GLN A 151 3.70 10.86 9.85
CA GLN A 151 2.29 11.10 9.58
C GLN A 151 1.46 9.86 9.92
N LYS A 152 0.27 10.09 10.47
CA LYS A 152 -0.73 9.05 10.72
C LYS A 152 -1.86 9.16 9.70
N LEU A 153 -2.27 8.02 9.18
CA LEU A 153 -3.44 7.89 8.32
C LEU A 153 -4.42 6.93 9.01
N VAL A 154 -5.70 7.18 8.80
CA VAL A 154 -6.81 6.37 9.27
C VAL A 154 -7.53 5.76 8.07
N LEU A 155 -7.82 4.47 8.16
CA LEU A 155 -8.67 3.72 7.24
C LEU A 155 -9.78 3.03 8.04
N GLN A 156 -11.04 3.36 7.75
CA GLN A 156 -12.20 2.77 8.41
C GLN A 156 -13.19 2.23 7.38
N TYR A 157 -13.88 1.15 7.76
CA TYR A 157 -15.04 0.64 7.03
C TYR A 157 -15.99 -0.08 7.98
N GLU A 158 -17.23 -0.21 7.54
CA GLU A 158 -18.28 -0.95 8.22
C GLU A 158 -18.79 -2.08 7.32
N VAL A 159 -18.97 -3.26 7.90
CA VAL A 159 -19.58 -4.40 7.21
C VAL A 159 -20.88 -4.77 7.88
N LYS A 160 -21.97 -4.77 7.11
CA LYS A 160 -23.31 -5.18 7.55
C LYS A 160 -23.69 -6.48 6.87
N TYR A 161 -24.09 -7.48 7.64
CA TYR A 161 -24.42 -8.82 7.15
C TYR A 161 -25.52 -9.50 8.01
N PRO A 162 -26.30 -10.45 7.47
CA PRO A 162 -27.31 -11.15 8.24
C PRO A 162 -26.68 -12.11 9.26
N LYS A 163 -27.32 -12.30 10.41
CA LYS A 163 -26.87 -13.21 11.48
C LYS A 163 -26.72 -14.67 11.05
N SER A 164 -27.46 -15.08 10.03
CA SER A 164 -27.39 -16.43 9.46
C SER A 164 -26.05 -16.70 8.76
N GLU A 165 -25.33 -15.64 8.39
CA GLU A 165 -24.01 -15.73 7.76
C GLU A 165 -22.90 -15.64 8.82
N ARG A 166 -21.91 -16.53 8.71
CA ARG A 166 -20.71 -16.46 9.53
C ARG A 166 -19.61 -15.79 8.73
N LEU A 167 -19.40 -14.50 9.00
CA LEU A 167 -18.34 -13.69 8.41
C LEU A 167 -17.13 -13.61 9.37
N ILE A 168 -15.93 -13.77 8.80
CA ILE A 168 -14.66 -13.49 9.48
C ILE A 168 -14.03 -12.29 8.76
N LEU A 169 -13.68 -11.27 9.54
CA LEU A 169 -12.98 -10.07 9.09
C LEU A 169 -11.59 -10.09 9.72
N ASP A 170 -10.58 -10.43 8.93
CA ASP A 170 -9.16 -10.34 9.28
C ASP A 170 -8.57 -8.99 8.85
#